data_AF-A0A139TMZ1-F1
#
_entry.id   AF-A0A139TMZ1-F1
#
_cell.length_a   1.000
_cell.length_b   1.000
_cell.length_c   1.000
_cell.angle_alpha   90.00
_cell.angle_beta   90.00
_cell.angle_gamma   90.00
#
_symmetry.space_group_name_H-M   'P 1'
#
loop_
_entity.id
_entity.type
_entity.pdbx_description
1 polymer ?
#
loop_
_entity_poly.entity_id
_entity_poly.type
_entity_poly.pdbx_seq_one_letter_code
_entity_poly.pdbx_strand_id
1 'polypeptide(L)'
;MNSILKPALCALALGVCGASPLLAAAATASCEQTHSVLYAGGVSQAIMKIKVTVTETSQILKGMTFSMAGTTSVADIAKAQIFASGTTPYFSPNSGQANRRAFPILNTISKGAKNLQFEGSHPLSPGDNYFWLCVDLIPRARGLNKVDAACTGIALLEDSNIAISNPSPEGCAQVYPYQFRVVPYYRHTNLMQWNRDQLNAQHFKSFTDLIYFNVGCDTDGNLTGQNNEQFLNGLDKLKNLRGNAGSKIILGVAHCDAGMTAITADPEKRVKFARQLVSFAKEKGFDGIDIDWEYPDNDTQWYHFSLFLGEVRSAMGANGMSLSSAINPYYLAPTSEMMDLLDFVNVMSYDRGGQHSTYPDMVTDVNTMRNKNVPDCKIVMGLPFYTNETRSNRNWDAQKGYSTVIQLYPNMAPGTDTCTIDGQQHYFNGITTIKKKCQYVKTQKLGGVMIWCYDGDLLLTHAKSLAKAMFGVIKQQAVR
;
A
#
# COMPACT_ATOMS: atom_id res chain seq x y z
N MET A 1 -90.41 18.49 -46.93
CA MET A 1 -89.85 19.42 -45.92
C MET A 1 -89.69 18.65 -44.62
N ASN A 2 -88.45 18.65 -44.12
CA ASN A 2 -87.93 18.34 -42.77
C ASN A 2 -88.87 17.80 -41.68
N SER A 3 -88.43 16.74 -40.99
CA SER A 3 -87.80 16.90 -39.65
C SER A 3 -87.23 15.56 -39.15
N ILE A 4 -85.95 15.60 -38.76
CA ILE A 4 -85.16 14.52 -38.17
C ILE A 4 -85.23 14.64 -36.63
N LEU A 5 -85.49 13.53 -35.94
CA LEU A 5 -85.20 13.34 -34.51
C LEU A 5 -84.85 11.86 -34.28
N LYS A 6 -83.62 11.61 -33.81
CA LYS A 6 -83.09 10.29 -33.41
C LYS A 6 -83.42 10.02 -31.94
N PRO A 7 -83.73 8.78 -31.52
CA PRO A 7 -83.68 8.38 -30.12
C PRO A 7 -82.33 7.76 -29.76
N ALA A 8 -81.97 7.97 -28.49
CA ALA A 8 -80.76 7.57 -27.81
C ALA A 8 -80.68 6.05 -27.57
N LEU A 9 -79.46 5.51 -27.63
CA LEU A 9 -79.10 4.24 -26.97
C LEU A 9 -78.15 4.55 -25.82
N CYS A 10 -78.58 4.26 -24.59
CA CYS A 10 -77.69 4.12 -23.44
C CYS A 10 -76.89 2.82 -23.58
N ALA A 11 -75.57 2.91 -23.55
CA ALA A 11 -74.68 1.77 -23.30
C ALA A 11 -73.79 2.10 -22.09
N LEU A 12 -73.82 1.17 -21.15
CA LEU A 12 -73.18 1.17 -19.84
C LEU A 12 -71.65 1.36 -19.94
N ALA A 13 -71.11 2.26 -19.11
CA ALA A 13 -69.68 2.44 -18.93
C ALA A 13 -69.08 1.28 -18.11
N LEU A 14 -68.19 0.51 -18.72
CA LEU A 14 -67.19 -0.31 -18.01
C LEU A 14 -65.84 0.38 -18.20
N GLY A 15 -65.30 0.89 -17.11
CA GLY A 15 -64.01 1.59 -17.08
C GLY A 15 -62.88 0.65 -17.45
N VAL A 16 -62.22 0.96 -18.57
CA VAL A 16 -60.87 0.48 -18.85
C VAL A 16 -59.93 1.53 -18.28
N CYS A 17 -59.53 1.36 -17.03
CA CYS A 17 -58.40 2.09 -16.48
C CYS A 17 -57.17 1.72 -17.33
N GLY A 18 -56.61 2.69 -18.03
CA GLY A 18 -55.37 2.52 -18.77
C GLY A 18 -54.30 1.99 -17.82
N ALA A 19 -53.78 0.79 -18.12
CA ALA A 19 -52.51 0.39 -17.57
C ALA A 19 -51.46 1.36 -18.13
N SER A 20 -51.01 2.29 -17.28
CA SER A 20 -49.69 2.89 -17.46
C SER A 20 -48.70 1.74 -17.66
N PRO A 21 -47.76 1.81 -18.63
CA PRO A 21 -46.73 0.78 -18.71
C PRO A 21 -46.03 0.74 -17.35
N LEU A 22 -46.03 -0.43 -16.71
CA LEU A 22 -45.10 -0.71 -15.61
C LEU A 22 -43.72 -0.34 -16.17
N LEU A 23 -43.14 0.76 -15.69
CA LEU A 23 -41.70 0.97 -15.84
C LEU A 23 -41.06 -0.22 -15.13
N ALA A 24 -40.58 -1.19 -15.91
CA ALA A 24 -39.78 -2.28 -15.37
C ALA A 24 -38.68 -1.65 -14.53
N ALA A 25 -38.64 -1.99 -13.25
CA ALA A 25 -37.66 -1.48 -12.31
C ALA A 25 -36.32 -2.14 -12.65
N ALA A 26 -35.63 -1.59 -13.65
CA ALA A 26 -34.46 -2.21 -14.22
C ALA A 26 -33.32 -2.20 -13.19
N ALA A 27 -32.83 -3.39 -12.83
CA ALA A 27 -31.56 -3.50 -12.15
C ALA A 27 -30.48 -2.77 -12.98
N THR A 28 -29.54 -2.11 -12.30
CA THR A 28 -28.43 -1.40 -12.95
C THR A 28 -27.10 -1.90 -12.42
N ALA A 29 -26.07 -1.81 -13.26
CA ALA A 29 -24.72 -2.15 -12.85
C ALA A 29 -23.72 -1.04 -13.19
N SER A 30 -22.65 -0.97 -12.41
CA SER A 30 -21.50 -0.10 -12.66
C SER A 30 -20.21 -0.81 -12.28
N CYS A 31 -19.13 -0.53 -13.01
CA CYS A 31 -17.80 -1.05 -12.70
C CYS A 31 -16.82 0.07 -12.38
N GLU A 32 -15.94 -0.21 -11.42
CA GLU A 32 -14.83 0.63 -11.00
C GLU A 32 -13.55 -0.22 -11.01
N GLN A 33 -12.44 0.32 -11.53
CA GLN A 33 -11.13 -0.30 -11.35
C GLN A 33 -10.79 -0.29 -9.86
N THR A 34 -10.22 -1.38 -9.37
CA THR A 34 -9.57 -1.36 -8.05
C THR A 34 -8.16 -0.79 -8.25
N HIS A 35 -7.66 0.01 -7.30
CA HIS A 35 -6.35 0.71 -7.39
C HIS A 35 -5.14 -0.24 -7.31
N SER A 36 -5.23 -1.43 -7.91
CA SER A 36 -4.48 -2.61 -7.54
C SER A 36 -3.10 -2.68 -8.19
N VAL A 37 -2.09 -2.69 -7.34
CA VAL A 37 -0.85 -3.37 -7.63
C VAL A 37 -1.06 -4.86 -7.31
N LEU A 38 -0.83 -5.75 -8.27
CA LEU A 38 -0.93 -7.20 -8.08
C LEU A 38 0.42 -7.80 -7.76
N TYR A 39 0.47 -8.85 -6.97
CA TYR A 39 1.69 -9.55 -6.60
C TYR A 39 1.72 -10.91 -7.28
N ALA A 40 2.85 -11.22 -7.91
CA ALA A 40 3.11 -12.57 -8.38
C ALA A 40 3.00 -13.56 -7.20
N GLY A 41 2.20 -14.63 -7.37
CA GLY A 41 1.90 -15.58 -6.29
C GLY A 41 0.83 -15.12 -5.31
N GLY A 42 0.36 -13.87 -5.39
CA GLY A 42 -0.73 -13.36 -4.56
C GLY A 42 -2.06 -14.01 -4.93
N VAL A 43 -2.93 -14.16 -3.93
CA VAL A 43 -4.21 -14.85 -4.03
C VAL A 43 -5.37 -13.90 -3.77
N SER A 44 -6.52 -14.15 -4.40
CA SER A 44 -7.76 -13.39 -4.22
C SER A 44 -7.60 -11.88 -4.42
N GLN A 45 -6.75 -11.47 -5.37
CA GLN A 45 -6.41 -10.06 -5.58
C GLN A 45 -7.48 -9.41 -6.45
N ALA A 46 -8.22 -8.44 -5.91
CA ALA A 46 -9.26 -7.75 -6.65
C ALA A 46 -8.68 -6.92 -7.79
N ILE A 47 -9.29 -7.01 -8.98
CA ILE A 47 -8.94 -6.22 -10.17
C ILE A 47 -10.10 -5.36 -10.69
N MET A 48 -11.32 -5.61 -10.20
CA MET A 48 -12.50 -4.83 -10.56
C MET A 48 -13.55 -4.94 -9.47
N LYS A 49 -14.15 -3.80 -9.11
CA LYS A 49 -15.34 -3.71 -8.28
C LYS A 49 -16.56 -3.59 -9.20
N ILE A 50 -17.61 -4.33 -8.87
CA ILE A 50 -18.88 -4.35 -9.60
C ILE A 50 -19.98 -4.01 -8.59
N LYS A 51 -20.71 -2.92 -8.82
CA LYS A 51 -21.91 -2.57 -8.05
C LYS A 51 -23.14 -2.91 -8.86
N VAL A 52 -24.02 -3.73 -8.31
CA VAL A 52 -25.33 -4.07 -8.87
C VAL A 52 -26.40 -3.51 -7.94
N THR A 53 -27.24 -2.62 -8.45
CA THR A 53 -28.35 -2.01 -7.71
C THR A 53 -29.65 -2.66 -8.16
N VAL A 54 -30.39 -3.24 -7.21
CA VAL A 54 -31.70 -3.85 -7.44
C VAL A 54 -32.76 -3.16 -6.59
N THR A 55 -33.94 -2.93 -7.15
CA THR A 55 -35.06 -2.26 -6.47
C THR A 55 -36.01 -3.24 -5.77
N GLU A 56 -36.00 -4.51 -6.19
CA GLU A 56 -36.95 -5.52 -5.75
C GLU A 56 -36.33 -6.49 -4.73
N THR A 57 -37.15 -6.91 -3.78
CA THR A 57 -36.87 -8.05 -2.90
C THR A 57 -37.08 -9.34 -3.68
N SER A 58 -36.01 -10.11 -3.96
CA SER A 58 -35.96 -11.51 -4.48
C SER A 58 -35.06 -11.73 -5.70
N GLN A 59 -34.29 -10.73 -6.14
CA GLN A 59 -33.36 -10.92 -7.26
C GLN A 59 -32.24 -11.91 -6.90
N ILE A 60 -31.85 -12.76 -7.86
CA ILE A 60 -30.78 -13.75 -7.71
C ILE A 60 -29.79 -13.58 -8.84
N LEU A 61 -28.52 -13.34 -8.51
CA LEU A 61 -27.42 -13.36 -9.46
C LEU A 61 -27.18 -14.79 -9.95
N LYS A 62 -27.21 -14.97 -11.27
CA LYS A 62 -27.00 -16.26 -11.95
C LYS A 62 -25.64 -16.36 -12.63
N GLY A 63 -25.09 -15.23 -13.08
CA GLY A 63 -23.77 -15.24 -13.70
C GLY A 63 -23.21 -13.86 -14.01
N MET A 64 -21.91 -13.86 -14.28
CA MET A 64 -21.15 -12.68 -14.72
C MET A 64 -20.16 -13.09 -15.80
N THR A 65 -19.98 -12.25 -16.82
CA THR A 65 -19.02 -12.49 -17.90
C THR A 65 -18.05 -11.33 -18.04
N PHE A 66 -16.80 -11.64 -18.36
CA PHE A 66 -15.74 -10.66 -18.51
C PHE A 66 -14.86 -10.95 -19.73
N SER A 67 -14.47 -9.90 -20.43
CA SER A 67 -13.39 -9.94 -21.42
C SER A 67 -12.08 -9.50 -20.76
N MET A 68 -11.01 -10.27 -20.95
CA MET A 68 -9.66 -9.97 -20.45
C MET A 68 -8.78 -9.31 -21.53
N ALA A 69 -9.37 -8.62 -22.50
CA ALA A 69 -8.65 -8.08 -23.67
C ALA A 69 -7.52 -7.09 -23.31
N GLY A 70 -7.66 -6.34 -22.21
CA GLY A 70 -6.62 -5.44 -21.69
C GLY A 70 -5.50 -6.14 -20.91
N THR A 71 -5.63 -7.44 -20.63
CA THR A 71 -4.62 -8.22 -19.90
C THR A 71 -3.44 -8.58 -20.79
N THR A 72 -2.22 -8.28 -20.35
CA THR A 72 -0.98 -8.55 -21.10
C THR A 72 -0.72 -10.04 -21.31
N SER A 73 -0.92 -10.85 -20.27
CA SER A 73 -0.71 -12.30 -20.29
C SER A 73 -1.74 -12.99 -19.40
N VAL A 74 -2.80 -13.55 -20.01
CA VAL A 74 -3.77 -14.36 -19.24
C VAL A 74 -3.14 -15.64 -18.69
N ALA A 75 -1.97 -16.05 -19.19
CA ALA A 75 -1.21 -17.17 -18.64
C ALA A 75 -0.63 -16.89 -17.24
N ASP A 76 -0.55 -15.62 -16.84
CA ASP A 76 -0.09 -15.22 -15.49
C ASP A 76 -1.19 -15.43 -14.44
N ILE A 77 -2.45 -15.56 -14.87
CA ILE A 77 -3.61 -15.78 -13.99
C ILE A 77 -3.72 -17.29 -13.71
N ALA A 78 -3.43 -17.67 -12.47
CA ALA A 78 -3.57 -19.03 -11.97
C ALA A 78 -5.04 -19.40 -11.69
N LYS A 79 -5.84 -18.42 -11.24
CA LYS A 79 -7.23 -18.64 -10.84
C LYS A 79 -8.00 -17.33 -10.95
N ALA A 80 -9.29 -17.37 -11.27
CA ALA A 80 -10.19 -16.23 -11.19
C ALA A 80 -11.49 -16.62 -10.46
N GLN A 81 -12.01 -15.72 -9.63
CA GLN A 81 -13.21 -15.93 -8.81
C GLN A 81 -13.99 -14.62 -8.65
N ILE A 82 -15.30 -14.75 -8.43
CA ILE A 82 -16.15 -13.63 -7.99
C ILE A 82 -16.31 -13.70 -6.48
N PHE A 83 -16.07 -12.57 -5.81
CA PHE A 83 -16.37 -12.41 -4.39
C PHE A 83 -17.56 -11.47 -4.21
N ALA A 84 -18.40 -11.72 -3.20
CA ALA A 84 -19.48 -10.83 -2.81
C ALA A 84 -19.19 -10.19 -1.44
N SER A 85 -19.43 -8.89 -1.31
CA SER A 85 -19.37 -8.16 -0.03
C SER A 85 -20.71 -7.56 0.42
N GLY A 86 -21.81 -8.02 -0.20
CA GLY A 86 -23.16 -7.58 0.12
C GLY A 86 -23.31 -6.07 -0.07
N THR A 87 -23.88 -5.38 0.92
CA THR A 87 -24.07 -3.92 0.90
C THR A 87 -22.81 -3.12 1.23
N THR A 88 -21.69 -3.79 1.51
CA THR A 88 -20.44 -3.13 1.89
C THR A 88 -19.57 -2.85 0.67
N PRO A 89 -19.17 -1.59 0.42
CA PRO A 89 -18.35 -1.21 -0.74
C PRO A 89 -16.85 -1.51 -0.58
N TYR A 90 -16.47 -2.38 0.37
CA TYR A 90 -15.09 -2.70 0.73
C TYR A 90 -14.79 -4.19 0.53
N PHE A 91 -13.60 -4.49 0.02
CA PHE A 91 -13.14 -5.86 -0.21
C PHE A 91 -12.28 -6.35 0.95
N SER A 92 -12.64 -7.51 1.54
CA SER A 92 -11.87 -8.14 2.61
C SER A 92 -12.06 -9.67 2.56
N PRO A 93 -11.21 -10.42 1.84
CA PRO A 93 -11.44 -11.84 1.57
C PRO A 93 -10.96 -12.79 2.69
N ASN A 94 -10.28 -12.28 3.72
CA ASN A 94 -9.58 -13.09 4.72
C ASN A 94 -10.53 -13.84 5.66
N SER A 95 -10.59 -15.16 5.51
CA SER A 95 -11.50 -16.04 6.25
C SER A 95 -11.24 -16.13 7.76
N GLY A 96 -10.10 -15.63 8.25
CA GLY A 96 -9.70 -15.69 9.66
C GLY A 96 -9.75 -14.36 10.42
N GLN A 97 -10.21 -13.27 9.81
CA GLN A 97 -10.31 -11.97 10.47
C GLN A 97 -11.76 -11.66 10.89
N ALA A 98 -11.93 -11.05 12.06
CA ALA A 98 -13.23 -10.63 12.58
C ALA A 98 -13.98 -9.67 11.62
N ASN A 99 -13.24 -9.00 10.74
CA ASN A 99 -13.76 -8.08 9.73
C ASN A 99 -13.92 -8.71 8.34
N ARG A 100 -14.00 -10.04 8.19
CA ARG A 100 -14.24 -10.66 6.87
C ARG A 100 -15.51 -10.07 6.24
N ARG A 101 -15.34 -9.35 5.13
CA ARG A 101 -16.47 -8.71 4.42
C ARG A 101 -16.73 -9.27 3.04
N ALA A 102 -15.84 -10.13 2.50
CA ALA A 102 -16.02 -10.73 1.19
C ALA A 102 -15.86 -12.26 1.21
N PHE A 103 -16.69 -12.97 0.43
CA PHE A 103 -16.62 -14.42 0.26
C PHE A 103 -16.80 -14.84 -1.20
N PRO A 104 -16.11 -15.92 -1.64
CA PRO A 104 -16.24 -16.39 -3.01
C PRO A 104 -17.65 -16.91 -3.26
N ILE A 105 -18.19 -16.56 -4.43
CA ILE A 105 -19.48 -17.00 -4.94
C ILE A 105 -19.30 -17.50 -6.37
N LEU A 106 -20.33 -18.15 -6.91
CA LEU A 106 -20.30 -18.76 -8.25
C LEU A 106 -19.21 -19.84 -8.39
N ASN A 107 -18.97 -20.32 -9.61
CA ASN A 107 -17.88 -21.24 -9.93
C ASN A 107 -16.50 -20.55 -9.88
N THR A 108 -15.46 -21.38 -9.83
CA THR A 108 -14.06 -20.94 -9.92
C THR A 108 -13.49 -21.27 -11.28
N ILE A 109 -12.75 -20.32 -11.87
CA ILE A 109 -12.00 -20.55 -13.10
C ILE A 109 -10.54 -20.87 -12.74
N SER A 110 -10.07 -22.06 -13.06
CA SER A 110 -8.76 -22.59 -12.62
C SER A 110 -7.57 -22.22 -13.50
N LYS A 111 -7.76 -21.37 -14.51
CA LYS A 111 -6.70 -20.84 -15.39
C LYS A 111 -7.20 -19.62 -16.15
N GLY A 112 -6.35 -18.61 -16.34
CA GLY A 112 -6.71 -17.44 -17.12
C GLY A 112 -7.09 -17.75 -18.57
N ALA A 113 -8.07 -17.01 -19.07
CA ALA A 113 -8.59 -17.08 -20.42
C ALA A 113 -8.93 -15.67 -20.93
N LYS A 114 -9.07 -15.52 -22.25
CA LYS A 114 -9.47 -14.23 -22.86
C LYS A 114 -10.90 -13.81 -22.49
N ASN A 115 -11.76 -14.78 -22.22
CA ASN A 115 -13.12 -14.56 -21.75
C ASN A 115 -13.33 -15.41 -20.49
N LEU A 116 -13.90 -14.82 -19.46
CA LEU A 116 -14.24 -15.48 -18.20
C LEU A 116 -15.76 -15.51 -18.08
N GLN A 117 -16.30 -16.69 -17.77
CA GLN A 117 -17.73 -16.89 -17.54
C GLN A 117 -17.93 -17.54 -16.18
N PHE A 118 -18.67 -16.83 -15.34
CA PHE A 118 -19.03 -17.26 -14.00
C PHE A 118 -20.52 -17.58 -13.94
N GLU A 119 -20.86 -18.71 -13.33
CA GLU A 119 -22.22 -19.22 -13.20
C GLU A 119 -22.45 -19.73 -11.78
N GLY A 120 -23.69 -19.59 -11.30
CA GLY A 120 -24.09 -20.05 -9.98
C GLY A 120 -25.43 -19.48 -9.55
N SER A 121 -25.56 -19.26 -8.25
CA SER A 121 -26.75 -18.67 -7.65
C SER A 121 -26.36 -17.90 -6.40
N HIS A 122 -26.65 -16.61 -6.35
CA HIS A 122 -26.39 -15.78 -5.18
C HIS A 122 -27.55 -14.79 -4.97
N PRO A 123 -28.26 -14.85 -3.83
CA PRO A 123 -29.37 -13.94 -3.55
C PRO A 123 -28.88 -12.51 -3.34
N LEU A 124 -29.65 -11.53 -3.83
CA LEU A 124 -29.36 -10.11 -3.70
C LEU A 124 -30.26 -9.45 -2.65
N SER A 125 -29.74 -8.41 -1.99
CA SER A 125 -30.53 -7.54 -1.12
C SER A 125 -31.05 -6.33 -1.90
N PRO A 126 -32.20 -5.74 -1.54
CA PRO A 126 -32.61 -4.45 -2.10
C PRO A 126 -31.53 -3.38 -1.92
N GLY A 127 -31.34 -2.54 -2.92
CA GLY A 127 -30.30 -1.52 -2.97
C GLY A 127 -29.00 -2.02 -3.60
N ASP A 128 -27.87 -1.48 -3.14
CA ASP A 128 -26.55 -1.72 -3.70
C ASP A 128 -25.96 -3.05 -3.20
N ASN A 129 -25.50 -3.87 -4.13
CA ASN A 129 -24.77 -5.11 -3.89
C ASN A 129 -23.40 -5.03 -4.57
N TYR A 130 -22.34 -5.31 -3.81
CA TYR A 130 -20.95 -5.16 -4.25
C TYR A 130 -20.29 -6.51 -4.47
N PHE A 131 -19.63 -6.63 -5.63
CA PHE A 131 -18.89 -7.80 -6.07
C PHE A 131 -17.50 -7.41 -6.53
N TRP A 132 -16.62 -8.42 -6.58
CA TRP A 132 -15.21 -8.23 -6.90
C TRP A 132 -14.75 -9.34 -7.83
N LEU A 133 -14.25 -8.98 -9.01
CA LEU A 133 -13.48 -9.90 -9.83
C LEU A 133 -12.07 -9.99 -9.24
N CYS A 134 -11.70 -11.18 -8.79
CA CYS A 134 -10.41 -11.42 -8.17
C CYS A 134 -9.59 -12.44 -8.95
N VAL A 135 -8.27 -12.27 -8.96
CA VAL A 135 -7.32 -13.20 -9.59
C VAL A 135 -6.27 -13.69 -8.59
N ASP A 136 -5.86 -14.94 -8.76
CA ASP A 136 -4.59 -15.42 -8.22
C ASP A 136 -3.57 -15.34 -9.35
N LEU A 137 -2.36 -14.86 -9.05
CA LEU A 137 -1.27 -14.83 -10.01
C LEU A 137 -0.32 -15.99 -9.75
N ILE A 138 0.22 -16.59 -10.81
CA ILE A 138 1.30 -17.55 -10.67
C ILE A 138 2.53 -16.88 -10.00
N PRO A 139 3.34 -17.60 -9.20
CA PRO A 139 4.53 -17.03 -8.54
C PRO A 139 5.58 -16.43 -9.48
N ARG A 140 5.48 -16.70 -10.78
CA ARG A 140 6.38 -16.22 -11.83
C ARG A 140 5.74 -15.19 -12.77
N ALA A 141 4.59 -14.62 -12.42
CA ALA A 141 3.96 -13.56 -13.20
C ALA A 141 4.95 -12.41 -13.41
N ARG A 142 5.02 -11.87 -14.62
CA ARG A 142 6.07 -10.90 -14.98
C ARG A 142 5.72 -9.53 -14.44
N GLY A 143 6.68 -8.86 -13.82
CA GLY A 143 6.56 -7.47 -13.41
C GLY A 143 6.11 -6.57 -14.56
N LEU A 144 5.31 -5.56 -14.23
CA LEU A 144 4.70 -4.60 -15.15
C LEU A 144 3.63 -5.17 -16.09
N ASN A 145 3.37 -6.48 -16.11
CA ASN A 145 2.23 -7.02 -16.86
C ASN A 145 0.93 -6.42 -16.33
N LYS A 146 0.03 -6.06 -17.25
CA LYS A 146 -1.29 -5.56 -16.92
C LYS A 146 -2.26 -6.71 -16.76
N VAL A 147 -3.13 -6.63 -15.77
CA VAL A 147 -4.32 -7.46 -15.63
C VAL A 147 -5.51 -6.52 -15.62
N ASP A 148 -6.34 -6.68 -16.63
CA ASP A 148 -7.45 -5.79 -16.91
C ASP A 148 -8.61 -6.59 -17.49
N ALA A 149 -9.82 -6.12 -17.20
CA ALA A 149 -11.06 -6.78 -17.53
C ALA A 149 -12.11 -5.75 -17.95
N ALA A 150 -13.00 -6.17 -18.85
CA ALA A 150 -14.26 -5.48 -19.12
C ALA A 150 -15.41 -6.41 -18.72
N CYS A 151 -16.36 -5.92 -17.92
CA CYS A 151 -17.57 -6.67 -17.60
C CYS A 151 -18.51 -6.65 -18.81
N THR A 152 -18.70 -7.80 -19.44
CA THR A 152 -19.47 -7.93 -20.69
C THR A 152 -20.91 -8.37 -20.48
N GLY A 153 -21.27 -8.78 -19.26
CA GLY A 153 -22.64 -9.19 -18.96
C GLY A 153 -22.84 -9.61 -17.51
N ILE A 154 -24.02 -9.31 -16.99
CA ILE A 154 -24.53 -9.76 -15.69
C ILE A 154 -25.92 -10.34 -15.92
N ALA A 155 -26.14 -11.55 -15.41
CA ALA A 155 -27.40 -12.26 -15.50
C ALA A 155 -28.04 -12.39 -14.12
N LEU A 156 -29.26 -11.88 -13.97
CA LEU A 156 -30.14 -12.21 -12.85
C LEU A 156 -31.11 -13.31 -13.27
N LEU A 157 -31.79 -13.91 -12.30
CA LEU A 157 -32.77 -14.97 -12.55
C LEU A 157 -33.93 -14.49 -13.44
N GLU A 158 -34.42 -13.28 -13.18
CA GLU A 158 -35.57 -12.72 -13.91
C GLU A 158 -35.15 -11.73 -15.00
N ASP A 159 -33.94 -11.15 -14.90
CA ASP A 159 -33.40 -10.21 -15.88
C ASP A 159 -32.15 -10.76 -16.57
N SER A 160 -32.26 -10.92 -17.88
CA SER A 160 -31.12 -11.22 -18.75
C SER A 160 -30.58 -9.92 -19.34
N ASN A 161 -29.28 -9.65 -19.16
CA ASN A 161 -28.56 -8.48 -19.72
C ASN A 161 -28.88 -7.14 -19.04
N ILE A 162 -28.51 -7.02 -17.77
CA ILE A 162 -28.49 -5.73 -17.07
C ILE A 162 -27.60 -4.73 -17.82
N ALA A 163 -28.06 -3.48 -17.94
CA ALA A 163 -27.23 -2.39 -18.44
C ALA A 163 -26.05 -2.11 -17.49
N ILE A 164 -24.83 -2.26 -18.00
CA ILE A 164 -23.59 -1.99 -17.26
C ILE A 164 -23.06 -0.63 -17.68
N SER A 165 -23.09 0.33 -16.75
CA SER A 165 -22.38 1.59 -16.90
C SER A 165 -20.88 1.40 -16.65
N ASN A 166 -20.04 2.05 -17.47
CA ASN A 166 -18.58 1.94 -17.39
C ASN A 166 -18.05 0.49 -17.37
N PRO A 167 -18.43 -0.38 -18.34
CA PRO A 167 -18.07 -1.80 -18.31
C PRO A 167 -16.57 -2.07 -18.41
N SER A 168 -15.79 -1.11 -18.93
CA SER A 168 -14.33 -1.14 -19.03
C SER A 168 -13.75 0.11 -18.35
N PRO A 169 -13.74 0.15 -17.01
CA PRO A 169 -13.24 1.31 -16.27
C PRO A 169 -11.80 1.67 -16.66
N GLU A 170 -11.49 2.97 -16.74
CA GLU A 170 -10.15 3.44 -17.09
C GLU A 170 -9.10 2.94 -16.08
N GLY A 171 -7.96 2.49 -16.61
CA GLY A 171 -6.84 1.96 -15.84
C GLY A 171 -6.66 0.46 -16.01
N CYS A 172 -5.74 -0.11 -15.24
CA CYS A 172 -5.52 -1.54 -15.16
C CYS A 172 -4.82 -1.87 -13.84
N ALA A 173 -5.03 -3.08 -13.32
CA ALA A 173 -4.18 -3.58 -12.27
C ALA A 173 -2.82 -3.97 -12.88
N GLN A 174 -1.71 -3.65 -12.20
CA GLN A 174 -0.38 -3.96 -12.71
C GLN A 174 0.35 -4.91 -11.77
N VAL A 175 0.93 -5.97 -12.32
CA VAL A 175 1.80 -6.86 -11.56
C VAL A 175 3.01 -6.06 -11.09
N TYR A 176 3.19 -5.98 -9.77
CA TYR A 176 4.30 -5.34 -9.13
C TYR A 176 5.60 -5.88 -9.73
N PRO A 177 6.42 -5.03 -10.36
CA PRO A 177 7.77 -5.42 -10.68
C PRO A 177 8.47 -5.64 -9.36
N TYR A 178 8.83 -6.90 -9.05
CA TYR A 178 9.65 -7.15 -7.88
C TYR A 178 10.96 -6.39 -8.05
N GLN A 179 11.04 -5.25 -7.38
CA GLN A 179 12.21 -4.39 -7.32
C GLN A 179 12.74 -4.49 -5.91
N PHE A 180 13.92 -5.10 -5.78
CA PHE A 180 14.62 -5.07 -4.50
C PHE A 180 14.94 -3.63 -4.13
N ARG A 181 14.45 -3.19 -2.97
CA ARG A 181 14.58 -1.80 -2.52
C ARG A 181 15.76 -1.60 -1.59
N VAL A 182 16.38 -0.44 -1.72
CA VAL A 182 17.36 0.08 -0.75
C VAL A 182 16.87 1.48 -0.40
N VAL A 183 16.45 1.65 0.85
CA VAL A 183 15.67 2.79 1.30
C VAL A 183 16.33 3.47 2.51
N PRO A 184 17.36 4.31 2.30
CA PRO A 184 17.84 5.20 3.35
C PRO A 184 16.80 6.25 3.76
N TYR A 185 16.69 6.46 5.07
CA TYR A 185 16.12 7.67 5.63
C TYR A 185 17.21 8.74 5.77
N TYR A 186 16.85 9.97 5.38
CA TYR A 186 17.70 11.15 5.49
C TYR A 186 16.91 12.32 6.06
N ARG A 187 17.54 13.07 6.95
CA ARG A 187 16.98 14.24 7.62
C ARG A 187 17.95 15.41 7.45
N HIS A 188 17.43 16.57 7.09
CA HIS A 188 18.25 17.80 7.04
C HIS A 188 18.03 18.74 8.24
N THR A 189 17.06 18.45 9.12
CA THR A 189 16.71 19.26 10.30
C THR A 189 17.44 18.78 11.57
N ASN A 190 17.37 19.56 12.65
CA ASN A 190 18.29 19.62 13.81
C ASN A 190 18.53 18.36 14.69
N LEU A 191 18.09 17.16 14.35
CA LEU A 191 18.38 15.94 15.14
C LEU A 191 19.28 14.97 14.37
N MET A 192 20.21 14.31 15.09
CA MET A 192 21.06 13.18 14.63
C MET A 192 21.96 13.47 13.42
N GLN A 193 22.47 14.69 13.31
CA GLN A 193 23.35 15.18 12.24
C GLN A 193 24.80 14.68 12.33
N TRP A 194 25.02 13.36 12.34
CA TRP A 194 26.36 12.81 12.58
C TRP A 194 27.34 13.04 11.43
N ASN A 195 26.88 12.90 10.17
CA ASN A 195 27.73 13.11 8.99
C ASN A 195 26.95 13.66 7.77
N ARG A 196 26.38 14.86 7.90
CA ARG A 196 25.41 15.44 6.93
C ARG A 196 25.91 15.58 5.50
N ASP A 197 27.20 15.79 5.31
CA ASP A 197 27.80 16.09 4.00
C ASP A 197 28.36 14.84 3.31
N GLN A 198 28.16 13.66 3.89
CA GLN A 198 28.64 12.44 3.27
C GLN A 198 27.81 12.01 2.06
N LEU A 199 26.54 12.41 1.98
CA LEU A 199 25.70 12.11 0.84
C LEU A 199 26.20 12.86 -0.40
N ASN A 200 26.38 12.14 -1.50
CA ASN A 200 26.90 12.67 -2.75
C ASN A 200 26.22 11.97 -3.94
N ALA A 201 26.48 12.40 -5.16
CA ALA A 201 25.81 11.85 -6.35
C ALA A 201 26.02 10.33 -6.55
N GLN A 202 27.13 9.76 -6.07
CA GLN A 202 27.39 8.32 -6.19
C GLN A 202 26.46 7.49 -5.28
N HIS A 203 26.02 8.08 -4.16
CA HIS A 203 25.06 7.45 -3.26
C HIS A 203 23.70 7.25 -3.94
N PHE A 204 23.19 8.25 -4.66
CA PHE A 204 21.93 8.15 -5.42
C PHE A 204 21.95 7.07 -6.52
N LYS A 205 23.13 6.66 -7.00
CA LYS A 205 23.25 5.51 -7.91
C LYS A 205 23.20 4.14 -7.21
N SER A 206 23.20 4.14 -5.88
CA SER A 206 23.29 2.92 -5.08
C SER A 206 21.98 2.61 -4.35
N PHE A 207 21.06 3.57 -4.18
CA PHE A 207 19.73 3.33 -3.60
C PHE A 207 18.63 3.31 -4.66
N THR A 208 17.48 2.72 -4.33
CA THR A 208 16.28 2.79 -5.17
C THR A 208 15.42 3.99 -4.79
N ASP A 209 15.33 4.26 -3.49
CA ASP A 209 14.49 5.28 -2.89
C ASP A 209 15.29 5.99 -1.80
N LEU A 210 15.01 7.26 -1.52
CA LEU A 210 15.49 7.99 -0.37
C LEU A 210 14.30 8.66 0.29
N ILE A 211 14.03 8.33 1.55
CA ILE A 211 12.95 8.93 2.32
C ILE A 211 13.50 10.18 3.01
N TYR A 212 12.89 11.33 2.71
CA TYR A 212 13.34 12.63 3.19
C TYR A 212 12.41 13.19 4.27
N PHE A 213 12.96 13.36 5.48
CA PHE A 213 12.24 13.79 6.67
C PHE A 213 12.39 15.29 6.96
N ASN A 214 11.33 15.98 7.40
CA ASN A 214 9.93 15.55 7.41
C ASN A 214 8.99 16.74 7.23
N VAL A 215 7.73 16.42 6.94
CA VAL A 215 6.55 17.26 7.17
C VAL A 215 5.63 16.54 8.18
N GLY A 216 4.58 17.21 8.65
CA GLY A 216 3.62 16.62 9.59
C GLY A 216 2.20 17.15 9.42
N CYS A 217 1.36 16.91 10.42
CA CYS A 217 0.01 17.47 10.52
C CYS A 217 -0.30 18.02 11.91
N ASP A 218 -1.21 18.99 11.98
CA ASP A 218 -1.87 19.37 13.24
C ASP A 218 -3.19 18.60 13.45
N THR A 219 -3.86 18.87 14.57
CA THR A 219 -5.14 18.23 14.93
C THR A 219 -6.34 18.70 14.10
N ASP A 220 -6.16 19.75 13.29
CA ASP A 220 -7.18 20.33 12.41
C ASP A 220 -7.03 19.88 10.95
N GLY A 221 -6.11 18.94 10.71
CA GLY A 221 -5.83 18.38 9.40
C GLY A 221 -5.09 19.33 8.47
N ASN A 222 -4.34 20.30 9.01
CA ASN A 222 -3.44 21.12 8.22
C ASN A 222 -2.05 20.49 8.13
N LEU A 223 -1.47 20.50 6.94
CA LEU A 223 -0.06 20.17 6.72
C LEU A 223 0.85 21.16 7.47
N THR A 224 1.87 20.63 8.16
CA THR A 224 2.87 21.39 8.92
C THR A 224 4.29 21.10 8.44
N GLY A 225 5.23 22.01 8.68
CA GLY A 225 6.64 21.87 8.29
C GLY A 225 6.95 22.17 6.82
N GLN A 226 5.93 22.30 5.96
CA GLN A 226 6.04 22.53 4.52
C GLN A 226 6.76 23.84 4.13
N ASN A 227 6.75 24.84 5.01
CA ASN A 227 7.40 26.14 4.81
C ASN A 227 8.77 26.25 5.50
N ASN A 228 9.29 25.15 6.08
CA ASN A 228 10.58 25.18 6.77
C ASN A 228 11.73 25.37 5.77
N GLU A 229 12.46 26.49 5.88
CA GLU A 229 13.54 26.82 4.95
C GLU A 229 14.66 25.78 4.92
N GLN A 230 15.04 25.20 6.07
CA GLN A 230 16.07 24.15 6.12
C GLN A 230 15.60 22.90 5.38
N PHE A 231 14.33 22.50 5.56
CA PHE A 231 13.75 21.38 4.86
C PHE A 231 13.75 21.61 3.34
N LEU A 232 13.32 22.79 2.88
CA LEU A 232 13.27 23.13 1.45
C LEU A 232 14.67 23.21 0.83
N ASN A 233 15.63 23.87 1.48
CA ASN A 233 17.02 23.92 1.02
C ASN A 233 17.66 22.52 0.96
N GLY A 234 17.36 21.67 1.94
CA GLY A 234 17.79 20.28 1.94
C GLY A 234 17.20 19.48 0.77
N LEU A 235 15.92 19.68 0.44
CA LEU A 235 15.29 19.06 -0.72
C LEU A 235 15.98 19.45 -2.03
N ASP A 236 16.29 20.73 -2.21
CA ASP A 236 16.97 21.22 -3.41
C ASP A 236 18.39 20.64 -3.52
N LYS A 237 19.13 20.55 -2.39
CA LYS A 237 20.42 19.84 -2.34
C LYS A 237 20.27 18.37 -2.78
N LEU A 238 19.28 17.65 -2.27
CA LEU A 238 19.05 16.25 -2.61
C LEU A 238 18.70 16.05 -4.08
N LYS A 239 17.85 16.91 -4.66
CA LYS A 239 17.53 16.87 -6.10
C LYS A 239 18.75 17.12 -6.97
N ASN A 240 19.59 18.08 -6.60
CA ASN A 240 20.84 18.37 -7.30
C ASN A 240 21.81 17.18 -7.24
N LEU A 241 21.94 16.55 -6.06
CA LEU A 241 22.77 15.35 -5.90
C LEU A 241 22.22 14.14 -6.66
N ARG A 242 20.89 13.97 -6.70
CA ARG A 242 20.22 12.91 -7.48
C ARG A 242 20.56 13.02 -8.96
N GLY A 243 20.45 14.22 -9.53
CA GLY A 243 20.59 14.43 -10.98
C GLY A 243 19.78 13.39 -11.77
N ASN A 244 20.46 12.62 -12.63
CA ASN A 244 19.87 11.59 -13.48
C ASN A 244 20.07 10.15 -12.94
N ALA A 245 20.34 9.98 -11.64
CA ALA A 245 20.63 8.67 -11.05
C ALA A 245 19.42 7.70 -11.04
N GLY A 246 18.20 8.19 -11.26
CA GLY A 246 16.97 7.39 -11.35
C GLY A 246 16.38 6.92 -10.01
N SER A 247 17.09 7.11 -8.89
CA SER A 247 16.58 6.87 -7.55
C SER A 247 15.47 7.87 -7.17
N LYS A 248 14.45 7.40 -6.47
CA LYS A 248 13.31 8.19 -6.02
C LYS A 248 13.62 9.02 -4.78
N ILE A 249 13.04 10.22 -4.67
CA ILE A 249 13.01 11.01 -3.42
C ILE A 249 11.57 10.99 -2.91
N ILE A 250 11.36 10.39 -1.74
CA ILE A 250 10.06 10.13 -1.13
C ILE A 250 9.85 11.09 0.04
N LEU A 251 8.68 11.74 0.10
CA LEU A 251 8.34 12.65 1.19
C LEU A 251 7.97 11.85 2.44
N GLY A 252 8.72 12.02 3.53
CA GLY A 252 8.37 11.40 4.79
C GLY A 252 7.50 12.29 5.68
N VAL A 253 6.45 11.71 6.24
CA VAL A 253 5.55 12.34 7.22
C VAL A 253 5.80 11.71 8.58
N ALA A 254 6.19 12.50 9.57
CA ALA A 254 6.60 11.99 10.88
C ALA A 254 6.42 13.05 11.98
N HIS A 255 6.60 12.65 13.24
CA HIS A 255 6.61 13.54 14.43
C HIS A 255 5.30 14.33 14.61
N CYS A 256 4.17 13.71 14.28
CA CYS A 256 2.85 14.32 14.39
C CYS A 256 1.78 13.35 14.89
N ASP A 257 2.12 12.46 15.83
CA ASP A 257 1.26 11.34 16.25
C ASP A 257 -0.10 11.81 16.80
N ALA A 258 -0.11 12.87 17.61
CA ALA A 258 -1.36 13.47 18.10
C ALA A 258 -2.23 14.02 16.94
N GLY A 259 -1.60 14.60 15.92
CA GLY A 259 -2.26 15.01 14.69
C GLY A 259 -2.81 13.80 13.93
N MET A 260 -2.01 12.75 13.74
CA MET A 260 -2.42 11.51 13.06
C MET A 260 -3.64 10.87 13.73
N THR A 261 -3.63 10.77 15.07
CA THR A 261 -4.78 10.26 15.83
C THR A 261 -6.04 11.08 15.58
N ALA A 262 -5.94 12.42 15.60
CA ALA A 262 -7.09 13.31 15.39
C ALA A 262 -7.62 13.27 13.95
N ILE A 263 -6.74 13.29 12.95
CA ILE A 263 -7.15 13.42 11.54
C ILE A 263 -7.65 12.10 10.96
N THR A 264 -7.09 10.95 11.37
CA THR A 264 -7.47 9.66 10.79
C THR A 264 -8.88 9.26 11.22
N ALA A 265 -9.28 9.64 12.43
CA ALA A 265 -10.60 9.39 13.01
C ALA A 265 -11.74 10.26 12.41
N ASP A 266 -11.41 11.38 11.77
CA ASP A 266 -12.38 12.32 11.21
C ASP A 266 -12.36 12.28 9.67
N PRO A 267 -13.46 11.87 9.00
CA PRO A 267 -13.49 11.76 7.54
C PRO A 267 -13.16 13.04 6.78
N GLU A 268 -13.59 14.20 7.26
CA GLU A 268 -13.35 15.48 6.57
C GLU A 268 -11.89 15.90 6.71
N LYS A 269 -11.34 15.78 7.93
CA LYS A 269 -9.92 16.07 8.18
C LYS A 269 -9.00 15.11 7.43
N ARG A 270 -9.37 13.83 7.35
CA ARG A 270 -8.63 12.80 6.62
C ARG A 270 -8.51 13.13 5.14
N VAL A 271 -9.62 13.47 4.48
CA VAL A 271 -9.65 13.87 3.07
C VAL A 271 -8.87 15.16 2.86
N LYS A 272 -9.06 16.16 3.73
CA LYS A 272 -8.36 17.45 3.66
C LYS A 272 -6.85 17.26 3.72
N PHE A 273 -6.34 16.55 4.72
CA PHE A 273 -4.91 16.34 4.89
C PHE A 273 -4.32 15.51 3.75
N ALA A 274 -4.97 14.42 3.33
CA ALA A 274 -4.52 13.61 2.21
C ALA A 274 -4.33 14.44 0.92
N ARG A 275 -5.29 15.33 0.61
CA ARG A 275 -5.20 16.22 -0.56
C ARG A 275 -4.07 17.25 -0.43
N GLN A 276 -3.91 17.86 0.73
CA GLN A 276 -2.82 18.82 0.98
C GLN A 276 -1.45 18.15 0.85
N LEU A 277 -1.29 17.00 1.49
CA LEU A 277 -0.06 16.22 1.49
C LEU A 277 0.35 15.82 0.06
N VAL A 278 -0.58 15.24 -0.71
CA VAL A 278 -0.31 14.84 -2.09
C VAL A 278 -0.07 16.05 -3.00
N SER A 279 -0.81 17.15 -2.82
CA SER A 279 -0.60 18.37 -3.61
C SER A 279 0.79 18.95 -3.37
N PHE A 280 1.22 19.03 -2.11
CA PHE A 280 2.57 19.48 -1.76
C PHE A 280 3.63 18.54 -2.32
N ALA A 281 3.45 17.22 -2.19
CA ALA A 281 4.38 16.24 -2.74
C ALA A 281 4.55 16.41 -4.26
N LYS A 282 3.45 16.62 -5.00
CA LYS A 282 3.47 16.90 -6.44
C LYS A 282 4.13 18.23 -6.77
N GLU A 283 3.75 19.31 -6.08
CA GLU A 283 4.31 20.65 -6.28
C GLU A 283 5.84 20.66 -6.09
N LYS A 284 6.31 19.94 -5.07
CA LYS A 284 7.73 19.83 -4.76
C LYS A 284 8.42 18.69 -5.51
N GLY A 285 7.75 17.98 -6.41
CA GLY A 285 8.36 16.95 -7.26
C GLY A 285 8.93 15.76 -6.50
N PHE A 286 8.22 15.32 -5.45
CA PHE A 286 8.49 14.04 -4.78
C PHE A 286 7.93 12.87 -5.59
N ASP A 287 8.65 11.75 -5.55
CA ASP A 287 8.31 10.52 -6.28
C ASP A 287 7.36 9.60 -5.50
N GLY A 288 6.98 10.01 -4.28
CA GLY A 288 6.09 9.26 -3.39
C GLY A 288 6.01 9.84 -1.99
N ILE A 289 5.28 9.16 -1.12
CA ILE A 289 5.05 9.51 0.29
C ILE A 289 5.34 8.29 1.18
N ASP A 290 5.99 8.51 2.31
CA ASP A 290 6.16 7.53 3.39
C ASP A 290 5.52 8.07 4.67
N ILE A 291 4.68 7.27 5.33
CA ILE A 291 4.01 7.67 6.58
C ILE A 291 4.64 6.94 7.77
N ASP A 292 5.13 7.71 8.72
CA ASP A 292 5.77 7.23 9.96
C ASP A 292 4.94 7.73 11.16
N TRP A 293 3.88 6.99 11.49
CA TRP A 293 3.04 7.22 12.67
C TRP A 293 3.46 6.22 13.75
N GLU A 294 3.95 6.73 14.88
CA GLU A 294 4.51 5.92 15.97
C GLU A 294 3.71 6.08 17.28
N TYR A 295 2.66 5.32 17.54
CA TYR A 295 2.02 4.29 16.71
C TYR A 295 0.50 4.34 16.91
N PRO A 296 -0.31 3.79 15.99
CA PRO A 296 -1.71 3.51 16.29
C PRO A 296 -1.85 2.55 17.49
N ASP A 297 -2.64 2.94 18.49
CA ASP A 297 -2.70 2.22 19.78
C ASP A 297 -3.57 0.96 19.77
N ASN A 298 -4.55 0.88 18.87
CA ASN A 298 -5.59 -0.15 18.88
C ASN A 298 -6.19 -0.39 17.49
N ASP A 299 -6.98 -1.46 17.36
CA ASP A 299 -7.60 -1.88 16.10
C ASP A 299 -8.42 -0.78 15.42
N THR A 300 -9.06 0.12 16.20
CA THR A 300 -9.83 1.24 15.63
C THR A 300 -8.92 2.27 14.99
N GLN A 301 -7.81 2.64 15.65
CA GLN A 301 -6.83 3.55 15.07
C GLN A 301 -6.15 2.93 13.82
N TRP A 302 -5.85 1.64 13.82
CA TRP A 302 -5.33 0.94 12.64
C TRP A 302 -6.31 0.91 11.47
N TYR A 303 -7.61 0.72 11.75
CA TYR A 303 -8.65 0.83 10.72
C TYR A 303 -8.74 2.25 10.15
N HIS A 304 -8.74 3.27 11.00
CA HIS A 304 -8.72 4.68 10.58
C HIS A 304 -7.46 5.03 9.78
N PHE A 305 -6.31 4.46 10.14
CA PHE A 305 -5.09 4.61 9.38
C PHE A 305 -5.22 4.02 7.96
N SER A 306 -5.84 2.83 7.85
CA SER A 306 -6.12 2.20 6.55
C SER A 306 -7.03 3.10 5.68
N LEU A 307 -8.07 3.69 6.26
CA LEU A 307 -8.91 4.66 5.55
C LEU A 307 -8.09 5.87 5.06
N PHE A 308 -7.16 6.37 5.88
CA PHE A 308 -6.32 7.50 5.52
C PHE A 308 -5.38 7.17 4.36
N LEU A 309 -4.73 6.00 4.39
CA LEU A 309 -3.93 5.50 3.28
C LEU A 309 -4.77 5.38 1.99
N GLY A 310 -6.05 5.02 2.11
CA GLY A 310 -7.03 5.03 1.02
C GLY A 310 -7.23 6.43 0.42
N GLU A 311 -7.43 7.44 1.26
CA GLU A 311 -7.56 8.84 0.81
C GLU A 311 -6.27 9.34 0.14
N VAL A 312 -5.10 9.01 0.68
CA VAL A 312 -3.80 9.37 0.10
C VAL A 312 -3.63 8.71 -1.26
N ARG A 313 -3.92 7.41 -1.38
CA ARG A 313 -3.83 6.68 -2.65
C ARG A 313 -4.79 7.23 -3.70
N SER A 314 -6.02 7.54 -3.30
CA SER A 314 -7.02 8.19 -4.15
C SER A 314 -6.52 9.56 -4.66
N ALA A 315 -6.00 10.40 -3.75
CA ALA A 315 -5.46 11.71 -4.11
C ALA A 315 -4.20 11.64 -5.00
N MET A 316 -3.37 10.58 -4.86
CA MET A 316 -2.24 10.34 -5.76
C MET A 316 -2.70 10.13 -7.20
N GLY A 317 -3.78 9.38 -7.43
CA GLY A 317 -4.27 9.01 -8.75
C GLY A 317 -3.26 8.14 -9.52
N ALA A 318 -3.38 8.06 -10.86
CA ALA A 318 -2.53 7.23 -11.72
C ALA A 318 -1.11 7.80 -11.98
N ASN A 319 -0.59 8.68 -11.11
CA ASN A 319 0.64 9.44 -11.36
C ASN A 319 1.95 8.67 -11.09
N GLY A 320 1.89 7.38 -10.75
CA GLY A 320 3.08 6.54 -10.52
C GLY A 320 3.87 6.83 -9.23
N MET A 321 3.33 7.68 -8.35
CA MET A 321 3.89 7.93 -7.02
C MET A 321 3.80 6.67 -6.14
N SER A 322 4.84 6.38 -5.37
CA SER A 322 4.79 5.30 -4.38
C SER A 322 4.21 5.76 -3.03
N LEU A 323 3.56 4.86 -2.31
CA LEU A 323 3.12 5.04 -0.94
C LEU A 323 3.71 3.93 -0.06
N SER A 324 4.42 4.29 1.00
CA SER A 324 4.96 3.36 2.00
C SER A 324 4.62 3.83 3.41
N SER A 325 4.90 2.97 4.39
CA SER A 325 4.80 3.33 5.80
C SER A 325 5.91 2.64 6.60
N ALA A 326 6.48 3.38 7.55
CA ALA A 326 7.33 2.82 8.59
C ALA A 326 6.45 2.15 9.65
N ILE A 327 6.83 0.93 10.04
CA ILE A 327 6.04 0.12 10.95
C ILE A 327 6.95 -0.60 11.95
N ASN A 328 6.44 -0.71 13.16
CA ASN A 328 7.01 -1.57 14.17
C ASN A 328 6.17 -2.86 14.25
N PRO A 329 6.78 -4.05 14.03
CA PRO A 329 6.04 -5.31 13.93
C PRO A 329 5.30 -5.69 15.22
N TYR A 330 5.69 -5.13 16.37
CA TYR A 330 5.04 -5.35 17.66
C TYR A 330 3.70 -4.64 17.80
N TYR A 331 3.59 -3.43 17.25
CA TYR A 331 2.39 -2.59 17.35
C TYR A 331 1.48 -2.75 16.13
N LEU A 332 1.99 -3.32 15.04
CA LEU A 332 1.25 -3.45 13.79
C LEU A 332 0.01 -4.33 13.94
N ALA A 333 -1.18 -3.80 13.66
CA ALA A 333 -2.33 -4.61 13.27
C ALA A 333 -2.41 -4.65 11.73
N PRO A 334 -2.05 -5.76 11.08
CA PRO A 334 -2.20 -5.87 9.65
C PRO A 334 -3.68 -5.96 9.29
N THR A 335 -4.09 -5.19 8.32
CA THR A 335 -5.27 -5.47 7.51
C THR A 335 -4.76 -5.76 6.11
N SER A 336 -5.34 -6.75 5.43
CA SER A 336 -5.08 -7.00 4.00
C SER A 336 -5.21 -5.71 3.19
N GLU A 337 -6.18 -4.89 3.58
CA GLU A 337 -6.56 -3.61 3.04
C GLU A 337 -5.41 -2.60 3.13
N MET A 338 -4.74 -2.51 4.29
CA MET A 338 -3.54 -1.67 4.43
C MET A 338 -2.45 -2.12 3.46
N MET A 339 -2.24 -3.43 3.31
CA MET A 339 -1.23 -3.92 2.39
C MET A 339 -1.62 -3.60 0.95
N ASP A 340 -2.86 -3.78 0.52
CA ASP A 340 -3.29 -3.43 -0.85
C ASP A 340 -3.06 -1.95 -1.19
N LEU A 341 -3.06 -1.07 -0.20
CA LEU A 341 -2.83 0.36 -0.36
C LEU A 341 -1.36 0.76 -0.42
N LEU A 342 -0.43 -0.03 0.15
CA LEU A 342 0.99 0.29 0.25
C LEU A 342 1.84 -0.43 -0.80
N ASP A 343 2.81 0.26 -1.38
CA ASP A 343 3.80 -0.34 -2.30
C ASP A 343 4.80 -1.23 -1.57
N PHE A 344 5.14 -0.86 -0.33
CA PHE A 344 6.02 -1.59 0.59
C PHE A 344 5.90 -1.02 2.01
N VAL A 345 6.45 -1.73 2.99
CA VAL A 345 6.54 -1.31 4.39
C VAL A 345 7.98 -1.34 4.87
N ASN A 346 8.39 -0.29 5.57
CA ASN A 346 9.70 -0.17 6.19
C ASN A 346 9.63 -0.71 7.63
N VAL A 347 10.15 -1.91 7.85
CA VAL A 347 10.09 -2.58 9.16
C VAL A 347 11.21 -2.07 10.07
N MET A 348 10.83 -1.38 11.14
CA MET A 348 11.74 -0.83 12.15
C MET A 348 12.23 -1.91 13.11
N SER A 349 13.06 -2.83 12.60
CA SER A 349 13.63 -3.95 13.35
C SER A 349 14.87 -3.51 14.17
N TYR A 350 14.68 -2.50 15.00
CA TYR A 350 15.68 -1.91 15.88
C TYR A 350 14.99 -1.32 17.13
N ASP A 351 15.76 -0.67 18.01
CA ASP A 351 15.26 -0.01 19.24
C ASP A 351 14.52 -0.92 20.24
N ARG A 352 15.00 -2.17 20.35
CA ARG A 352 14.59 -3.08 21.44
C ARG A 352 15.15 -2.65 22.80
N GLY A 353 14.48 -3.11 23.87
CA GLY A 353 14.88 -2.82 25.26
C GLY A 353 16.21 -3.44 25.72
N GLY A 354 16.72 -4.44 24.99
CA GLY A 354 18.06 -5.02 25.17
C GLY A 354 19.04 -4.55 24.09
N GLN A 355 19.84 -5.46 23.55
CA GLN A 355 20.59 -5.16 22.32
C GLN A 355 19.60 -4.77 21.23
N HIS A 356 19.65 -3.51 20.80
CA HIS A 356 18.50 -2.91 20.14
C HIS A 356 18.14 -3.52 18.77
N SER A 357 19.07 -4.22 18.09
CA SER A 357 18.85 -4.76 16.75
C SER A 357 19.66 -6.02 16.45
N THR A 358 19.36 -7.15 17.09
CA THR A 358 20.09 -8.41 16.81
C THR A 358 19.65 -9.05 15.48
N TYR A 359 20.43 -10.01 14.97
CA TYR A 359 20.01 -10.84 13.83
C TYR A 359 18.82 -11.77 14.17
N PRO A 360 18.81 -12.52 15.30
CA PRO A 360 17.66 -13.34 15.69
C PRO A 360 16.35 -12.55 15.82
N ASP A 361 16.43 -11.32 16.32
CA ASP A 361 15.32 -10.40 16.42
C ASP A 361 14.73 -10.05 15.05
N MET A 362 15.59 -9.72 14.08
CA MET A 362 15.16 -9.47 12.70
C MET A 362 14.46 -10.68 12.07
N VAL A 363 14.94 -11.90 12.33
CA VAL A 363 14.29 -13.12 11.85
C VAL A 363 12.91 -13.30 12.48
N THR A 364 12.79 -13.02 13.79
CA THR A 364 11.50 -13.02 14.49
C THR A 364 10.54 -12.01 13.88
N ASP A 365 11.01 -10.79 13.59
CA ASP A 365 10.19 -9.73 12.99
C ASP A 365 9.67 -10.10 11.61
N VAL A 366 10.51 -10.70 10.74
CA VAL A 366 10.07 -11.20 9.44
C VAL A 366 8.96 -12.24 9.60
N ASN A 367 9.08 -13.14 10.57
CA ASN A 367 8.04 -14.14 10.83
C ASN A 367 6.76 -13.51 11.39
N THR A 368 6.88 -12.50 12.27
CA THR A 368 5.73 -11.71 12.74
C THR A 368 4.99 -11.07 11.57
N MET A 369 5.72 -10.46 10.62
CA MET A 369 5.13 -9.86 9.41
C MET A 369 4.43 -10.90 8.52
N ARG A 370 5.03 -12.09 8.36
CA ARG A 370 4.41 -13.19 7.59
C ARG A 370 3.15 -13.76 8.25
N ASN A 371 3.17 -13.94 9.57
CA ASN A 371 1.98 -14.37 10.34
C ASN A 371 0.84 -13.35 10.25
N LYS A 372 1.20 -12.11 9.96
CA LYS A 372 0.33 -10.96 9.69
C LYS A 372 -0.09 -10.87 8.21
N ASN A 373 0.21 -11.89 7.40
CA ASN A 373 -0.07 -11.98 5.95
C ASN A 373 0.54 -10.84 5.11
N VAL A 374 1.61 -10.21 5.57
CA VAL A 374 2.33 -9.22 4.77
C VAL A 374 3.17 -9.95 3.71
N PRO A 375 3.00 -9.64 2.40
CA PRO A 375 3.78 -10.29 1.35
C PRO A 375 5.28 -10.03 1.52
N ASP A 376 6.10 -11.08 1.36
CA ASP A 376 7.57 -10.98 1.44
C ASP A 376 8.13 -9.84 0.57
N CYS A 377 7.60 -9.67 -0.65
CA CYS A 377 8.00 -8.62 -1.58
C CYS A 377 7.72 -7.17 -1.10
N LYS A 378 6.90 -6.98 -0.07
CA LYS A 378 6.64 -5.66 0.56
C LYS A 378 7.47 -5.41 1.81
N ILE A 379 8.10 -6.45 2.36
CA ILE A 379 8.85 -6.35 3.61
C ILE A 379 10.23 -5.76 3.32
N VAL A 380 10.45 -4.49 3.67
CA VAL A 380 11.74 -3.81 3.57
C VAL A 380 12.35 -3.72 4.97
N MET A 381 13.43 -4.45 5.23
CA MET A 381 13.95 -4.64 6.59
C MET A 381 14.91 -3.53 7.03
N GLY A 382 14.62 -2.90 8.16
CA GLY A 382 15.43 -1.86 8.77
C GLY A 382 16.79 -2.33 9.29
N LEU A 383 17.82 -1.52 9.01
CA LEU A 383 19.20 -1.67 9.45
C LEU A 383 19.63 -0.39 10.17
N PRO A 384 19.99 -0.45 11.47
CA PRO A 384 20.43 0.72 12.20
C PRO A 384 21.90 1.05 11.88
N PHE A 385 22.17 2.27 11.44
CA PHE A 385 23.52 2.82 11.24
C PHE A 385 23.94 3.72 12.42
N TYR A 386 23.44 3.38 13.60
CA TYR A 386 23.68 4.08 14.85
C TYR A 386 23.80 3.10 16.00
N THR A 387 24.23 3.62 17.13
CA THR A 387 24.30 2.92 18.38
C THR A 387 23.13 3.27 19.27
N ASN A 388 22.67 2.34 20.10
CA ASN A 388 21.76 2.63 21.21
C ASN A 388 22.28 2.04 22.53
N GLU A 389 21.95 2.69 23.66
CA GLU A 389 22.32 2.23 25.01
C GLU A 389 21.36 1.14 25.51
N THR A 390 21.86 0.19 26.30
CA THR A 390 21.01 -0.71 27.09
C THR A 390 20.75 -0.15 28.47
N ARG A 391 19.62 0.53 28.65
CA ARG A 391 19.14 0.99 29.96
C ARG A 391 17.63 0.88 30.05
N SER A 392 17.12 0.58 31.26
CA SER A 392 15.68 0.53 31.55
C SER A 392 14.98 1.87 31.26
N ASN A 393 15.71 2.99 31.42
CA ASN A 393 15.33 4.34 31.01
C ASN A 393 16.32 4.82 29.94
N ARG A 394 16.09 4.41 28.69
CA ARG A 394 16.93 4.77 27.54
C ARG A 394 17.01 6.29 27.37
N ASN A 395 18.23 6.81 27.20
CA ASN A 395 18.45 8.19 26.80
C ASN A 395 18.52 8.26 25.27
N TRP A 396 17.47 8.77 24.63
CA TRP A 396 17.41 8.92 23.17
C TRP A 396 18.48 9.88 22.64
N ASP A 397 18.94 10.83 23.45
CA ASP A 397 20.01 11.77 23.08
C ASP A 397 21.42 11.14 23.16
N ALA A 398 21.54 9.96 23.77
CA ALA A 398 22.83 9.26 23.88
C ALA A 398 23.23 8.56 22.57
N GLN A 399 22.32 8.39 21.61
CA GLN A 399 22.62 7.74 20.34
C GLN A 399 23.77 8.42 19.59
N LYS A 400 24.59 7.61 18.93
CA LYS A 400 25.73 8.04 18.12
C LYS A 400 25.71 7.31 16.79
N GLY A 401 26.18 7.97 15.74
CA GLY A 401 26.37 7.32 14.45
C GLY A 401 27.41 6.21 14.56
N TYR A 402 27.28 5.18 13.72
CA TYR A 402 28.32 4.17 13.57
C TYR A 402 29.69 4.77 13.21
N SER A 403 29.71 5.91 12.52
CA SER A 403 30.92 6.69 12.24
C SER A 403 31.69 7.08 13.51
N THR A 404 31.00 7.49 14.57
CA THR A 404 31.61 7.80 15.88
C THR A 404 32.27 6.56 16.49
N VAL A 405 31.63 5.39 16.36
CA VAL A 405 32.22 4.12 16.84
C VAL A 405 33.56 3.84 16.15
N ILE A 406 33.63 4.04 14.84
CA ILE A 406 34.86 3.81 14.08
C ILE A 406 35.93 4.87 14.37
N GLN A 407 35.54 6.11 14.67
CA GLN A 407 36.48 7.14 15.11
C GLN A 407 37.12 6.78 16.46
N LEU A 408 36.33 6.30 17.42
CA LEU A 408 36.83 5.88 18.74
C LEU A 408 37.62 4.56 18.67
N TYR A 409 37.23 3.66 17.78
CA TYR A 409 37.79 2.31 17.68
C TYR A 409 38.21 1.98 16.23
N PRO A 410 39.27 2.64 15.70
CA PRO A 410 39.65 2.52 14.29
C PRO A 410 40.07 1.11 13.89
N ASN A 411 40.51 0.27 14.83
CA ASN A 411 40.93 -1.12 14.61
C ASN A 411 39.87 -2.16 15.00
N MET A 412 38.62 -1.73 15.26
CA MET A 412 37.51 -2.62 15.63
C MET A 412 37.34 -3.76 14.61
N ALA A 413 37.15 -4.97 15.14
CA ALA A 413 36.92 -6.16 14.33
C ALA A 413 35.55 -6.06 13.61
N PRO A 414 35.42 -6.58 12.36
CA PRO A 414 34.17 -6.45 11.58
C PRO A 414 32.92 -7.03 12.23
N GLY A 415 33.06 -8.00 13.15
CA GLY A 415 31.96 -8.67 13.86
C GLY A 415 31.62 -8.08 15.22
N THR A 416 32.25 -6.98 15.61
CA THR A 416 31.93 -6.30 16.87
C THR A 416 30.60 -5.54 16.71
N ASP A 417 29.68 -5.79 17.65
CA ASP A 417 28.33 -5.19 17.69
C ASP A 417 28.09 -4.37 18.97
N THR A 418 29.15 -4.13 19.75
CA THR A 418 29.08 -3.36 21.00
C THR A 418 30.38 -2.58 21.24
N CYS A 419 30.27 -1.46 21.95
CA CYS A 419 31.41 -0.65 22.38
C CYS A 419 31.05 0.13 23.65
N THR A 420 32.04 0.81 24.23
CA THR A 420 31.82 1.72 25.36
C THR A 420 31.92 3.16 24.87
N ILE A 421 30.89 3.98 25.10
CA ILE A 421 30.90 5.41 24.82
C ILE A 421 30.48 6.11 26.11
N ASP A 422 31.23 7.12 26.53
CA ASP A 422 30.96 7.89 27.76
C ASP A 422 30.74 7.01 29.02
N GLY A 423 31.51 5.92 29.11
CA GLY A 423 31.43 4.94 30.20
C GLY A 423 30.19 4.03 30.16
N GLN A 424 29.37 4.10 29.12
CA GLN A 424 28.18 3.28 28.91
C GLN A 424 28.37 2.25 27.83
N GLN A 425 27.70 1.11 27.97
CA GLN A 425 27.67 0.11 26.92
C GLN A 425 26.65 0.50 25.84
N HIS A 426 27.14 0.58 24.62
CA HIS A 426 26.37 0.83 23.42
C HIS A 426 26.34 -0.42 22.54
N TYR A 427 25.21 -0.63 21.87
CA TYR A 427 25.01 -1.70 20.90
C TYR A 427 24.71 -1.12 19.53
N PHE A 428 25.21 -1.78 18.49
CA PHE A 428 25.01 -1.44 17.08
C PHE A 428 25.12 -2.70 16.23
N ASN A 429 25.13 -2.57 14.91
CA ASN A 429 25.44 -3.67 13.99
C ASN A 429 26.75 -3.37 13.24
N GLY A 430 27.76 -4.21 13.48
CA GLY A 430 29.00 -4.22 12.71
C GLY A 430 28.82 -4.80 11.31
N ILE A 431 29.89 -4.76 10.54
CA ILE A 431 29.95 -5.20 9.13
C ILE A 431 29.47 -6.64 8.97
N THR A 432 29.88 -7.56 9.84
CA THR A 432 29.50 -8.97 9.75
C THR A 432 27.99 -9.15 9.95
N THR A 433 27.40 -8.45 10.93
CA THR A 433 25.97 -8.53 11.24
C THR A 433 25.14 -7.89 10.12
N ILE A 434 25.53 -6.73 9.59
CA ILE A 434 24.88 -6.12 8.43
C ILE A 434 24.89 -7.07 7.23
N LYS A 435 26.03 -7.66 6.88
CA LYS A 435 26.11 -8.63 5.77
C LYS A 435 25.21 -9.84 6.00
N LYS A 436 25.19 -10.38 7.22
CA LYS A 436 24.36 -11.52 7.58
C LYS A 436 22.86 -11.22 7.43
N LYS A 437 22.42 -10.04 7.92
CA LYS A 437 21.04 -9.56 7.75
C LYS A 437 20.69 -9.40 6.26
N CYS A 438 21.54 -8.75 5.49
CA CYS A 438 21.34 -8.56 4.04
C CYS A 438 21.28 -9.90 3.27
N GLN A 439 22.12 -10.88 3.65
CA GLN A 439 22.11 -12.20 3.03
C GLN A 439 20.79 -12.92 3.30
N TYR A 440 20.23 -12.78 4.51
CA TYR A 440 18.92 -13.33 4.85
C TYR A 440 17.82 -12.68 4.00
N VAL A 441 17.75 -11.34 3.95
CA VAL A 441 16.79 -10.59 3.12
C VAL A 441 16.85 -11.05 1.66
N LYS A 442 18.05 -11.18 1.09
CA LYS A 442 18.28 -11.69 -0.27
C LYS A 442 17.80 -13.14 -0.45
N THR A 443 18.14 -14.03 0.47
CA THR A 443 17.81 -15.47 0.39
C THR A 443 16.32 -15.70 0.54
N GLN A 444 15.66 -14.93 1.41
CA GLN A 444 14.23 -14.98 1.65
C GLN A 444 13.42 -14.21 0.59
N LYS A 445 14.08 -13.51 -0.36
CA LYS A 445 13.44 -12.71 -1.41
C LYS A 445 12.49 -11.65 -0.85
N LEU A 446 12.87 -11.03 0.27
CA LEU A 446 12.11 -9.93 0.84
C LEU A 446 12.18 -8.68 -0.06
N GLY A 447 11.31 -7.71 0.18
CA GLY A 447 11.19 -6.48 -0.60
C GLY A 447 12.43 -5.60 -0.62
N GLY A 448 13.27 -5.65 0.42
CA GLY A 448 14.52 -4.89 0.43
C GLY A 448 15.11 -4.64 1.81
N VAL A 449 15.97 -3.62 1.88
CA VAL A 449 16.53 -3.10 3.13
C VAL A 449 16.26 -1.60 3.27
N MET A 450 15.99 -1.20 4.51
CA MET A 450 15.80 0.19 4.93
C MET A 450 16.94 0.58 5.87
N ILE A 451 17.36 1.84 5.87
CA ILE A 451 18.49 2.30 6.70
C ILE A 451 18.04 3.48 7.56
N TRP A 452 18.16 3.32 8.88
CA TRP A 452 17.95 4.40 9.85
C TRP A 452 19.25 4.72 10.59
N CYS A 453 19.77 5.95 10.56
CA CYS A 453 19.64 6.88 9.44
C CYS A 453 20.99 7.00 8.71
N TYR A 454 20.93 7.37 7.43
CA TYR A 454 22.06 7.19 6.53
C TYR A 454 23.31 8.01 6.90
N ASP A 455 23.12 9.14 7.56
CA ASP A 455 24.17 10.01 8.08
C ASP A 455 24.92 9.45 9.29
N GLY A 456 24.51 8.28 9.81
CA GLY A 456 25.25 7.55 10.84
C GLY A 456 26.45 6.73 10.32
N ASP A 457 26.55 6.46 9.02
CA ASP A 457 27.66 5.68 8.45
C ASP A 457 28.90 6.54 8.15
N LEU A 458 29.96 5.89 7.66
CA LEU A 458 31.10 6.50 7.00
C LEU A 458 30.84 6.70 5.49
N LEU A 459 31.72 7.43 4.82
CA LEU A 459 31.74 7.52 3.35
C LEU A 459 31.73 6.13 2.71
N LEU A 460 30.94 5.94 1.64
CA LEU A 460 30.82 4.66 0.92
C LEU A 460 32.15 4.09 0.42
N THR A 461 33.18 4.92 0.21
CA THR A 461 34.52 4.46 -0.18
C THR A 461 35.28 3.81 0.97
N HIS A 462 34.97 4.18 2.22
CA HIS A 462 35.65 3.73 3.42
C HIS A 462 35.52 2.21 3.60
N ALA A 463 36.61 1.54 3.96
CA ALA A 463 36.64 0.07 4.07
C ALA A 463 35.66 -0.47 5.14
N LYS A 464 35.35 0.35 6.15
CA LYS A 464 34.42 0.00 7.24
C LYS A 464 32.99 0.51 7.07
N SER A 465 32.63 1.14 5.95
CA SER A 465 31.26 1.61 5.74
C SER A 465 30.26 0.44 5.77
N LEU A 466 29.19 0.58 6.55
CA LEU A 466 28.09 -0.37 6.61
C LEU A 466 27.31 -0.39 5.29
N ALA A 467 27.11 0.76 4.65
CA ALA A 467 26.52 0.85 3.32
C ALA A 467 27.35 0.06 2.31
N LYS A 468 28.69 0.20 2.31
CA LYS A 468 29.59 -0.57 1.44
C LYS A 468 29.44 -2.07 1.68
N ALA A 469 29.39 -2.48 2.95
CA ALA A 469 29.21 -3.88 3.33
C ALA A 469 27.87 -4.46 2.86
N MET A 470 26.79 -3.71 3.07
CA MET A 470 25.44 -4.02 2.59
C MET A 470 25.41 -4.17 1.07
N PHE A 471 25.91 -3.16 0.33
CA PHE A 471 25.95 -3.19 -1.14
C PHE A 471 26.75 -4.35 -1.70
N GLY A 472 27.81 -4.80 -1.02
CA GLY A 472 28.57 -5.99 -1.39
C GLY A 472 27.74 -7.29 -1.40
N VAL A 473 26.57 -7.30 -0.75
CA VAL A 473 25.66 -8.46 -0.70
C VAL A 473 24.47 -8.29 -1.66
N ILE A 474 23.87 -7.08 -1.69
CA ILE A 474 22.58 -6.84 -2.35
C ILE A 474 22.66 -6.35 -3.82
N LYS A 475 23.81 -5.86 -4.32
CA LYS A 475 23.98 -5.27 -5.68
C LYS A 475 23.70 -6.20 -6.89
N GLN A 476 23.21 -7.42 -6.68
CA GLN A 476 23.05 -8.43 -7.73
C GLN A 476 21.60 -8.76 -8.08
N GLN A 477 20.61 -8.03 -7.58
CA GLN A 477 19.22 -8.30 -7.95
C GLN A 477 18.83 -7.43 -9.15
N ALA A 478 18.81 -8.04 -10.34
CA ALA A 478 18.10 -7.44 -11.47
C ALA A 478 16.62 -7.32 -11.09
N VAL A 479 16.01 -6.17 -11.40
CA VAL A 479 14.55 -5.98 -11.36
C VAL A 479 13.94 -7.10 -12.19
N ARG A 480 13.04 -7.89 -11.62
CA ARG A 480 12.38 -9.00 -12.32
C ARG A 480 11.07 -8.58 -12.96
#